data_AF-A0A9N9HVZ5-F1
#
_entry.id   AF-A0A9N9HVZ5-F1
#
_cell.length_a   1.000
_cell.length_b   1.000
_cell.length_c   1.000
_cell.angle_alpha   90.00
_cell.angle_beta   90.00
_cell.angle_gamma   90.00
#
_symmetry.space_group_name_H-M   'P 1'
#
loop_
_entity.id
_entity.type
_entity.pdbx_description
1 polymer ?
#
loop_
_entity_poly.entity_id
_entity_poly.type
_entity_poly.pdbx_seq_one_letter_code
_entity_poly.pdbx_strand_id
1 'polypeptide(L)'
;EDDYKNPLISSALLRDRTLVLTWDIETYSSRKTGEVPNAKYDEDKVFMICMTVHWKDDPEPLKQICLVDVETASEPGWITIICGSQTDLLKAFALCWKLLAPDIHIGFNDSQYDW
;
A
#
# COMPACT_ATOMS: atom_id res chain seq x y z
N GLU A 1 21.54 32.78 -17.48
CA GLU A 1 22.34 31.57 -17.19
C GLU A 1 23.08 31.65 -15.85
N ASP A 2 22.47 32.15 -14.75
CA ASP A 2 23.20 32.16 -13.46
C ASP A 2 22.30 32.01 -12.21
N ASP A 3 21.09 31.44 -12.34
CA ASP A 3 20.17 31.22 -11.22
C ASP A 3 20.36 29.87 -10.48
N TYR A 4 21.35 29.06 -10.86
CA TYR A 4 21.60 27.73 -10.31
C TYR A 4 22.77 27.67 -9.30
N LYS A 5 22.97 28.72 -8.51
CA LYS A 5 23.98 28.73 -7.43
C LYS A 5 23.38 28.72 -6.02
N ASN A 6 22.18 28.15 -5.85
CA ASN A 6 21.73 27.75 -4.52
C ASN A 6 22.24 26.31 -4.25
N PRO A 7 23.17 26.09 -3.31
CA PRO A 7 23.64 24.74 -2.97
C PRO A 7 22.54 23.81 -2.43
N LEU A 8 21.37 24.35 -2.04
CA LEU A 8 20.17 23.58 -1.70
C LEU A 8 19.40 23.06 -2.93
N ILE A 9 19.69 23.57 -4.13
CA ILE A 9 19.06 23.19 -5.40
C ILE A 9 20.14 22.61 -6.31
N SER A 10 20.87 21.61 -5.83
CA SER A 10 21.71 20.81 -6.73
C SER A 10 20.81 19.98 -7.64
N SER A 11 21.25 19.67 -8.86
CA SER A 11 20.56 18.73 -9.75
C SER A 11 20.31 17.36 -9.10
N ALA A 12 21.10 16.97 -8.10
CA ALA A 12 20.90 15.76 -7.32
C ALA A 12 19.72 15.85 -6.32
N LEU A 13 19.32 17.07 -5.91
CA LEU A 13 18.14 17.31 -5.06
C LEU A 13 16.86 17.58 -5.88
N LEU A 14 16.99 17.78 -7.20
CA LEU A 14 15.87 17.95 -8.12
C LEU A 14 15.09 16.64 -8.39
N ARG A 15 15.71 15.49 -8.14
CA ARG A 15 15.12 14.14 -8.27
C ARG A 15 15.57 13.29 -7.09
N ASP A 16 15.07 13.64 -5.92
CA ASP A 16 15.33 12.87 -4.71
C ASP A 16 14.70 11.47 -4.84
N ARG A 17 15.39 10.44 -4.35
CA ARG A 17 14.87 9.07 -4.34
C ARG A 17 13.94 8.87 -3.14
N THR A 18 12.85 9.62 -3.12
CA THR A 18 11.76 9.42 -2.16
C THR A 18 10.97 8.19 -2.59
N LEU A 19 10.94 7.18 -1.73
CA LEU A 19 10.20 5.94 -1.91
C LEU A 19 8.78 6.13 -1.38
N VAL A 20 7.80 5.98 -2.27
CA VAL A 20 6.38 6.13 -1.94
C VAL A 20 5.71 4.76 -1.95
N LEU A 21 4.99 4.44 -0.88
CA LEU A 21 4.08 3.31 -0.79
C LEU A 21 2.65 3.81 -0.90
N THR A 22 1.98 3.46 -1.99
CA THR A 22 0.53 3.61 -2.14
C THR A 22 -0.16 2.31 -1.79
N TRP A 23 -1.25 2.37 -1.02
CA TRP A 23 -1.93 1.17 -0.54
C TRP A 23 -3.44 1.41 -0.36
N ASP A 24 -4.20 0.32 -0.35
CA ASP A 24 -5.66 0.29 -0.21
C ASP A 24 -6.10 -1.08 0.31
N ILE A 25 -7.17 -1.13 1.12
CA ILE A 25 -7.73 -2.38 1.65
C ILE A 25 -9.07 -2.73 1.03
N GLU A 26 -9.34 -4.03 0.92
CA GLU A 26 -10.68 -4.53 0.62
C GLU A 26 -11.26 -5.29 1.80
N THR A 27 -12.54 -5.02 2.05
CA THR A 27 -13.25 -5.54 3.22
C THR A 27 -14.56 -6.20 2.82
N TYR A 28 -14.99 -7.17 3.62
CA TYR A 28 -16.33 -7.74 3.50
C TYR A 28 -17.00 -7.83 4.87
N SER A 29 -18.34 -7.84 4.85
CA SER A 29 -19.16 -8.04 6.05
C SER A 29 -20.09 -9.23 5.83
N SER A 30 -20.08 -10.16 6.78
CA SER A 30 -21.08 -11.25 6.81
C SER A 30 -22.35 -10.88 7.59
N ARG A 31 -22.44 -9.66 8.16
CA ARG A 31 -23.57 -9.18 8.99
C ARG A 31 -24.84 -8.87 8.19
N LYS A 32 -24.72 -8.64 6.87
CA LYS A 32 -25.84 -8.35 5.95
C LYS A 32 -26.68 -7.12 6.34
N THR A 33 -26.06 -6.11 6.96
CA THR A 33 -26.75 -4.87 7.37
C THR A 33 -26.84 -3.83 6.25
N GLY A 34 -26.02 -3.97 5.19
CA GLY A 34 -25.87 -2.96 4.14
C GLY A 34 -24.98 -1.79 4.53
N GLU A 35 -24.42 -1.82 5.74
CA GLU A 35 -23.44 -0.85 6.22
C GLU A 35 -22.03 -1.21 5.71
N VAL A 36 -21.15 -0.21 5.69
CA VAL A 36 -19.72 -0.43 5.42
C VAL A 36 -19.11 -1.24 6.59
N PRO A 37 -18.22 -2.22 6.31
CA PRO A 37 -17.53 -2.98 7.34
C PRO A 37 -16.86 -2.11 8.41
N ASN A 38 -16.91 -2.56 9.66
CA ASN A 38 -16.32 -1.84 10.79
C ASN A 38 -15.52 -2.81 11.68
N ALA A 39 -14.26 -2.48 11.96
CA ALA A 39 -13.33 -3.32 12.72
C ALA A 39 -13.78 -3.66 14.16
N LYS A 40 -14.84 -3.04 14.68
CA LYS A 40 -15.47 -3.39 15.96
C LYS A 40 -16.23 -4.72 15.93
N TYR A 41 -16.55 -5.24 14.75
CA TYR A 41 -17.31 -6.49 14.59
C TYR A 41 -16.40 -7.58 14.05
N ASP A 42 -16.43 -8.75 14.69
CA ASP A 42 -15.62 -9.89 14.27
C ASP A 42 -16.05 -10.42 12.89
N GLU A 43 -17.27 -10.16 12.46
CA GLU A 43 -17.83 -10.55 11.16
C GLU A 43 -17.39 -9.66 10.00
N ASP A 44 -16.78 -8.50 10.30
CA ASP A 44 -16.29 -7.52 9.35
C ASP A 44 -14.78 -7.73 9.20
N LYS A 45 -14.35 -8.12 8.00
CA LYS A 45 -13.00 -8.63 7.75
C LYS A 45 -12.32 -7.90 6.61
N VAL A 46 -11.01 -7.69 6.76
CA VAL A 46 -10.10 -7.34 5.67
C VAL A 46 -9.66 -8.64 5.01
N PHE A 47 -9.85 -8.74 3.71
CA PHE A 47 -9.51 -9.95 2.94
C PHE A 47 -8.44 -9.72 1.87
N MET A 48 -8.18 -8.47 1.52
CA MET A 48 -7.14 -8.09 0.58
C MET A 48 -6.50 -6.76 0.96
N ILE A 49 -5.20 -6.64 0.72
CA ILE A 49 -4.46 -5.37 0.77
C ILE A 49 -3.60 -5.28 -0.48
N CYS A 50 -3.81 -4.23 -1.27
CA CYS A 50 -2.99 -3.94 -2.43
C CYS A 50 -1.97 -2.86 -2.09
N MET A 51 -0.75 -3.02 -2.61
CA MET A 51 0.36 -2.09 -2.42
C MET A 51 1.08 -1.86 -3.75
N THR A 52 1.41 -0.61 -4.04
CA THR A 52 2.33 -0.25 -5.11
C THR A 52 3.45 0.62 -4.55
N VAL A 53 4.67 0.30 -4.95
CA VAL A 53 5.89 0.99 -4.49
C VAL A 53 6.49 1.69 -5.69
N HIS A 54 6.73 2.99 -5.59
CA HIS A 54 7.27 3.79 -6.68
C HIS A 54 8.28 4.82 -6.19
N TRP A 55 9.16 5.26 -7.08
CA TRP A 55 9.88 6.51 -6.86
C TRP A 55 8.92 7.66 -7.13
N LYS A 56 8.95 8.70 -6.29
CA LYS A 56 8.04 9.86 -6.38
C LYS A 56 7.90 10.44 -7.81
N ASP A 57 9.00 10.46 -8.57
CA ASP A 57 9.08 11.08 -9.90
C ASP A 57 9.09 10.06 -11.06
N ASP A 58 8.82 8.77 -10.80
CA ASP A 58 8.79 7.71 -11.82
C ASP A 58 7.34 7.25 -12.08
N PRO A 59 6.87 7.27 -13.34
CA PRO A 59 5.52 6.79 -13.67
C PRO A 59 5.34 5.28 -13.48
N GLU A 60 6.42 4.51 -13.50
CA GLU A 60 6.34 3.04 -13.41
C GLU A 60 6.61 2.56 -11.97
N PRO A 61 5.78 1.65 -11.43
CA PRO A 61 6.01 1.11 -10.10
C PRO A 61 7.20 0.15 -10.07
N LEU A 62 7.98 0.21 -8.99
CA LEU A 62 9.08 -0.74 -8.70
C LEU A 62 8.56 -2.12 -8.34
N LYS A 63 7.46 -2.16 -7.58
CA LYS A 63 6.81 -3.37 -7.09
C LYS A 63 5.31 -3.13 -6.99
N GLN A 64 4.54 -4.15 -7.37
CA GLN A 64 3.09 -4.22 -7.17
C GLN A 64 2.82 -5.52 -6.42
N ILE A 65 2.20 -5.42 -5.24
CA ILE A 65 2.01 -6.54 -4.32
C ILE A 65 0.54 -6.58 -3.93
N CYS A 66 -0.08 -7.74 -4.08
CA CYS A 66 -1.45 -8.02 -3.62
C CYS A 66 -1.38 -9.10 -2.54
N LEU A 67 -1.80 -8.75 -1.32
CA LEU A 67 -1.94 -9.69 -0.20
C LEU A 67 -3.40 -10.13 -0.14
N VAL A 68 -3.66 -11.43 -0.08
CA VAL A 68 -5.03 -11.98 -0.03
C VAL A 68 -5.14 -13.05 1.03
N ASP A 69 -6.27 -13.14 1.73
CA ASP A 69 -6.50 -14.20 2.72
C ASP A 69 -7.05 -15.51 2.11
N VAL A 70 -7.58 -15.45 0.88
CA VAL A 70 -8.13 -16.59 0.13
C VAL A 70 -7.39 -16.84 -1.19
N GLU A 71 -7.50 -18.06 -1.70
CA GLU A 71 -6.89 -18.44 -2.98
C GLU A 71 -7.45 -17.59 -4.13
N THR A 72 -6.55 -16.90 -4.84
CA THR A 72 -6.86 -15.92 -5.88
C THR A 72 -5.91 -16.12 -7.05
N ALA A 73 -6.40 -15.95 -8.28
CA ALA A 73 -5.56 -15.98 -9.46
C ALA A 73 -4.56 -14.82 -9.45
N SER A 74 -3.35 -15.06 -9.95
CA SER A 74 -2.36 -13.99 -10.09
C SER A 74 -2.64 -13.13 -11.31
N GLU A 75 -2.49 -11.82 -11.16
CA GLU A 75 -2.47 -10.87 -12.27
C GLU A 75 -1.02 -10.69 -12.79
N PRO A 76 -0.77 -10.65 -14.11
CA PRO A 76 0.54 -10.32 -14.65
C PRO A 76 1.09 -8.99 -14.11
N GLY A 77 2.37 -8.96 -13.72
CA GLY A 77 3.03 -7.78 -13.15
C GLY A 77 2.82 -7.60 -11.64
N TRP A 78 1.87 -8.31 -11.04
CA TRP A 78 1.64 -8.30 -9.59
C TRP A 78 2.26 -9.51 -8.91
N ILE A 79 2.86 -9.28 -7.75
CA ILE A 79 3.21 -10.33 -6.81
C ILE A 79 1.98 -10.58 -5.94
N THR A 80 1.30 -11.71 -6.15
CA THR A 80 0.16 -12.12 -5.32
C THR A 80 0.63 -13.06 -4.21
N ILE A 81 0.38 -12.70 -2.94
CA ILE A 81 0.76 -13.47 -1.76
C ILE A 81 -0.52 -13.94 -1.06
N ILE A 82 -0.71 -15.25 -0.99
CA ILE A 82 -1.83 -15.87 -0.29
C ILE A 82 -1.44 -16.12 1.17
N CYS A 83 -2.08 -15.41 2.09
CA CYS A 83 -1.81 -15.44 3.53
C CYS A 83 -2.65 -16.48 4.30
N GLY A 84 -3.80 -16.90 3.76
CA GLY A 84 -4.66 -17.93 4.36
C GLY A 84 -5.51 -17.48 5.57
N SER A 85 -5.28 -16.27 6.09
CA SER A 85 -6.10 -15.65 7.14
C SER A 85 -5.90 -14.14 7.19
N GLN A 86 -6.90 -13.40 7.71
CA GLN A 86 -6.76 -11.96 8.00
C GLN A 86 -5.55 -11.66 8.91
N THR A 87 -5.30 -12.50 9.91
CA THR A 87 -4.20 -12.27 10.86
C THR A 87 -2.85 -12.29 10.16
N ASP A 88 -2.62 -13.26 9.29
CA ASP A 88 -1.35 -13.37 8.57
C ASP A 88 -1.26 -12.37 7.43
N LEU A 89 -2.39 -11.96 6.85
CA LEU A 89 -2.48 -10.84 5.90
C LEU A 89 -2.02 -9.53 6.54
N LEU A 90 -2.50 -9.20 7.75
CA LEU A 90 -2.06 -8.00 8.48
C LEU A 90 -0.58 -8.07 8.88
N LYS A 91 -0.07 -9.24 9.28
CA LYS A 91 1.36 -9.42 9.57
C LYS A 91 2.21 -9.28 8.31
N ALA A 92 1.75 -9.80 7.17
CA ALA A 92 2.44 -9.69 5.90
C ALA A 92 2.53 -8.23 5.46
N PHE A 93 1.44 -7.46 5.59
CA PHE A 93 1.45 -6.02 5.33
C PHE A 93 2.45 -5.29 6.23
N ALA A 94 2.41 -5.54 7.55
CA ALA A 94 3.35 -4.91 8.49
C ALA A 94 4.82 -5.27 8.19
N LEU A 95 5.09 -6.50 7.75
CA LEU A 95 6.42 -6.94 7.33
C LEU A 95 6.86 -6.24 6.03
N CYS A 96 5.98 -6.16 5.03
CA CYS A 96 6.24 -5.42 3.79
C CYS A 96 6.55 -3.96 4.09
N TRP A 97 5.71 -3.27 4.86
CA TRP A 97 5.91 -1.88 5.26
C TRP A 97 7.26 -1.68 5.97
N LYS A 98 7.59 -2.57 6.93
CA LYS A 98 8.86 -2.51 7.66
C LYS A 98 10.09 -2.73 6.77
N LEU A 99 10.02 -3.66 5.82
CA LEU A 99 11.15 -3.99 4.93
C LEU A 99 11.32 -2.97 3.81
N LEU A 100 10.22 -2.42 3.30
CA LEU A 100 10.24 -1.34 2.31
C LEU A 100 10.73 -0.03 2.94
N ALA A 101 10.35 0.23 4.20
CA ALA A 101 10.65 1.46 4.93
C ALA A 101 10.38 2.71 4.08
N PRO A 102 9.13 2.90 3.59
CA PRO A 102 8.82 3.99 2.68
C PRO A 102 8.99 5.34 3.38
N ASP A 103 9.44 6.34 2.63
CA ASP A 103 9.53 7.72 3.12
C ASP A 103 8.13 8.34 3.26
N ILE A 104 7.22 7.95 2.37
CA ILE A 104 5.83 8.39 2.33
C ILE A 104 4.93 7.16 2.16
N HIS A 105 3.90 7.05 3.01
CA HIS A 105 2.80 6.12 2.81
C HIS A 105 1.50 6.91 2.58
N ILE A 106 0.73 6.56 1.56
CA ILE A 106 -0.50 7.28 1.22
C ILE A 106 -1.54 6.32 0.63
N GLY A 107 -2.81 6.62 0.86
CA GLY A 107 -3.95 6.01 0.19
C GLY A 107 -5.08 7.01 0.02
N PHE A 108 -6.16 6.60 -0.63
CA PHE A 108 -7.37 7.43 -0.71
C PHE A 108 -8.28 7.08 0.46
N ASN A 109 -8.62 8.06 1.30
CA ASN A 109 -9.43 7.85 2.52
C ASN A 109 -8.77 6.93 3.59
N ASP A 110 -7.47 6.68 3.45
CA ASP A 110 -6.69 5.79 4.31
C ASP A 110 -6.78 6.14 5.80
N SER A 111 -6.64 7.41 6.14
CA SER A 111 -6.67 7.90 7.52
C SER A 111 -8.05 7.83 8.19
N GLN A 112 -9.14 7.64 7.43
CA GLN A 112 -10.50 7.60 7.96
C GLN A 112 -11.12 6.20 7.92
N TYR A 113 -10.57 5.29 7.10
CA TYR A 113 -11.14 3.96 6.91
C TYR A 113 -10.08 2.85 7.02
N ASP A 114 -9.00 2.95 6.24
CA ASP A 114 -8.06 1.85 6.05
C ASP A 114 -7.11 1.62 7.24
N TRP A 115 -6.62 2.71 7.86
CA TRP A 115 -5.59 2.69 8.90
C TRP A 115 -6.13 2.47 10.31
#